data_AF-A0A4Q6A6V3-F1
#
_entry.id   AF-A0A4Q6A6V3-F1
#
_cell.length_a   1.000
_cell.length_b   1.000
_cell.length_c   1.000
_cell.angle_alpha   90.00
_cell.angle_beta   90.00
_cell.angle_gamma   90.00
#
_symmetry.space_group_name_H-M   'P 1'
#
loop_
_entity.id
_entity.type
_entity.pdbx_description
1 polymer ?
#
loop_
_entity_poly.entity_id
_entity_poly.type
_entity_poly.pdbx_seq_one_letter_code
_entity_poly.pdbx_strand_id
1 'polypeptide(L)'
;MSVTSSPEKSANQAHRLVDENATPETKALFHNLLELSKSHTLFGHQHATEYGHGWAGEEDRSDVKSVTGSHPAVIGIDVMGFSGQPANTVQKEKERLRKVVQDHYNRGGVITVAWHFNNPVSAGGFYWKDSVSKPAVKYIIPGGEAHD
;
A
#
# COMPACT_ATOMS: atom_id res chain seq x y z
N MET A 1 -51.61 5.65 -20.97
CA MET A 1 -50.45 5.96 -20.11
C MET A 1 -49.34 5.00 -20.49
N SER A 2 -48.32 5.49 -21.19
CA SER A 2 -47.23 4.66 -21.72
C SER A 2 -46.23 4.39 -20.61
N VAL A 3 -46.02 3.12 -20.28
CA VAL A 3 -44.93 2.67 -19.42
C VAL A 3 -43.67 2.66 -20.29
N THR A 4 -42.87 3.72 -20.20
CA THR A 4 -41.52 3.70 -20.76
C THR A 4 -40.60 3.04 -19.73
N SER A 5 -40.36 1.74 -19.90
CA SER A 5 -39.23 1.08 -19.24
C SER A 5 -37.93 1.70 -19.76
N SER A 6 -37.18 2.35 -18.87
CA SER A 6 -35.79 2.73 -19.13
C SER A 6 -35.00 1.51 -19.58
N PRO A 7 -34.11 1.61 -20.59
CA PRO A 7 -33.24 0.49 -20.92
C PRO A 7 -32.32 0.23 -19.73
N GLU A 8 -32.44 -0.96 -19.14
CA GLU A 8 -31.40 -1.53 -18.29
C GLU A 8 -30.08 -1.44 -19.06
N LYS A 9 -29.13 -0.67 -18.54
CA LYS A 9 -27.73 -0.76 -18.96
C LYS A 9 -27.19 -2.11 -18.49
N SER A 10 -27.47 -3.14 -19.28
CA SER A 10 -26.79 -4.43 -19.19
C SER A 10 -25.37 -4.31 -19.74
N ALA A 11 -24.48 -5.14 -19.16
CA ALA A 11 -23.12 -5.45 -19.56
C ALA A 11 -21.97 -4.59 -19.00
N ASN A 12 -21.55 -4.95 -17.79
CA ASN A 12 -20.20 -5.47 -17.55
C ASN A 12 -19.04 -4.55 -18.00
N GLN A 13 -18.75 -3.52 -17.21
CA GLN A 13 -17.38 -3.00 -17.18
C GLN A 13 -16.52 -4.10 -16.55
N ALA A 14 -15.98 -4.99 -17.40
CA ALA A 14 -15.15 -6.09 -16.94
C ALA A 14 -13.99 -5.48 -16.13
N HIS A 15 -14.00 -5.70 -14.82
CA HIS A 15 -12.89 -5.31 -13.96
C HIS A 15 -11.63 -6.01 -14.48
N ARG A 16 -10.63 -5.24 -14.89
CA ARG A 16 -9.36 -5.73 -15.42
C ARG A 16 -8.21 -5.11 -14.64
N LEU A 17 -7.16 -5.88 -14.44
CA LEU A 17 -5.89 -5.38 -13.92
C LEU A 17 -5.25 -4.44 -14.95
N VAL A 18 -4.56 -3.41 -14.46
CA VAL A 18 -3.79 -2.47 -15.31
C VAL A 18 -2.58 -3.16 -15.97
N ASP A 19 -2.06 -4.21 -15.33
CA ASP A 19 -1.02 -5.06 -15.87
C ASP A 19 -1.64 -6.37 -16.41
N GLU A 20 -1.63 -6.53 -17.73
CA GLU A 20 -2.15 -7.71 -18.42
C GLU A 20 -1.31 -8.97 -18.12
N ASN A 21 -0.02 -8.77 -17.81
CA ASN A 21 0.95 -9.82 -17.52
C ASN A 21 1.10 -10.10 -16.02
N ALA A 22 0.20 -9.56 -15.19
CA ALA A 22 0.20 -9.82 -13.75
C ALA A 22 0.23 -11.33 -13.45
N THR A 23 0.91 -11.69 -12.37
CA THR A 23 1.10 -13.08 -11.96
C THR A 23 -0.25 -13.76 -11.64
N PRO A 24 -0.31 -15.11 -11.68
CA PRO A 24 -1.52 -15.84 -11.27
C PRO A 24 -2.05 -15.45 -9.89
N GLU A 25 -1.16 -15.24 -8.90
CA GLU A 25 -1.51 -14.85 -7.53
C GLU A 25 -2.10 -13.44 -7.48
N THR A 26 -1.55 -12.50 -8.26
CA THR A 26 -2.07 -11.12 -8.35
C THR A 26 -3.45 -11.09 -9.00
N LYS A 27 -3.64 -11.88 -10.06
CA LYS A 27 -4.94 -12.07 -10.72
C LYS A 27 -5.96 -12.67 -9.75
N ALA A 28 -5.57 -13.71 -9.01
CA ALA A 28 -6.43 -14.36 -8.02
C ALA A 28 -6.82 -13.39 -6.90
N LEU A 29 -5.87 -12.63 -6.34
CA LEU A 29 -6.15 -11.60 -5.33
C LEU A 29 -7.18 -10.59 -5.83
N PHE A 30 -6.99 -10.04 -7.03
CA PHE A 30 -7.91 -9.07 -7.61
C PHE A 30 -9.34 -9.60 -7.74
N HIS A 31 -9.50 -10.81 -8.30
CA HIS A 31 -10.82 -11.43 -8.44
C HIS A 31 -11.47 -11.76 -7.08
N ASN A 32 -10.68 -12.24 -6.12
CA ASN A 32 -11.17 -12.54 -4.78
C ASN A 32 -11.60 -11.27 -4.04
N LEU A 33 -10.86 -10.16 -4.16
CA LEU A 33 -11.27 -8.88 -3.57
C LEU A 33 -12.59 -8.37 -4.16
N LEU A 34 -12.79 -8.50 -5.47
CA LEU A 34 -14.05 -8.15 -6.12
C LEU A 34 -15.20 -9.02 -5.58
N GLU A 35 -15.00 -10.33 -5.44
CA GLU A 35 -16.03 -11.23 -4.91
C GLU A 35 -16.36 -10.91 -3.45
N LEU A 36 -15.34 -10.77 -2.60
CA LEU A 36 -15.50 -10.45 -1.18
C LEU A 36 -16.21 -9.11 -0.98
N SER A 37 -15.92 -8.11 -1.82
CA SER A 37 -16.53 -6.77 -1.71
C SER A 37 -18.06 -6.75 -1.80
N LYS A 38 -18.68 -7.81 -2.34
CA LYS A 38 -20.15 -7.93 -2.44
C LYS A 38 -20.84 -8.09 -1.09
N SER A 39 -20.15 -8.63 -0.09
CA SER A 39 -20.77 -9.00 1.21
C SER A 39 -19.84 -8.87 2.42
N HIS A 40 -18.56 -8.57 2.22
CA HIS A 40 -17.55 -8.49 3.27
C HIS A 40 -16.75 -7.19 3.17
N THR A 41 -16.18 -6.79 4.30
CA THR A 41 -15.19 -5.71 4.37
C THR A 41 -13.95 -6.27 5.06
N LEU A 42 -12.79 -6.12 4.41
CA LEU A 42 -11.51 -6.52 5.00
C LEU A 42 -10.99 -5.39 5.89
N PHE A 43 -10.75 -5.69 7.16
CA PHE A 43 -10.11 -4.76 8.08
C PHE A 43 -8.61 -4.66 7.79
N GLY A 44 -8.10 -3.43 7.75
CA GLY A 44 -6.70 -3.13 7.51
C GLY A 44 -6.06 -2.29 8.60
N HIS A 45 -4.77 -2.51 8.87
CA HIS A 45 -3.99 -1.70 9.79
C HIS A 45 -2.57 -1.44 9.25
N GLN A 46 -2.14 -0.17 9.27
CA GLN A 46 -0.82 0.25 8.83
C GLN A 46 0.23 -0.13 9.89
N HIS A 47 1.38 -0.65 9.45
CA HIS A 47 2.51 -1.07 10.31
C HIS A 47 2.16 -2.12 11.38
N ALA A 48 1.12 -2.92 11.14
CA ALA A 48 0.46 -3.73 12.18
C ALA A 48 1.34 -4.75 12.90
N THR A 49 2.44 -5.18 12.28
CA THR A 49 3.39 -6.17 12.82
C THR A 49 4.79 -5.60 13.01
N GLU A 50 4.96 -4.29 12.84
CA GLU A 50 6.26 -3.64 12.93
C GLU A 50 6.50 -3.08 14.34
N TYR A 51 5.47 -2.48 14.91
CA TYR A 51 5.44 -1.96 16.27
C TYR A 51 3.99 -1.80 16.76
N GLY A 52 3.84 -1.51 18.05
CA GLY A 52 2.56 -1.18 18.66
C GLY A 52 2.77 -0.56 20.03
N HIS A 53 1.71 -0.50 20.84
CA HIS A 53 1.79 0.11 22.16
C HIS A 53 2.71 -0.71 23.09
N GLY A 54 3.88 -0.15 23.41
CA GLY A 54 4.84 -0.74 24.34
C GLY A 54 5.74 -1.84 23.75
N TRP A 55 5.78 -2.01 22.43
CA TRP A 55 6.65 -3.00 21.77
C TRP A 55 7.05 -2.57 20.34
N ALA A 56 8.18 -3.08 19.87
CA ALA A 56 8.65 -2.89 18.51
C ALA A 56 9.52 -4.06 18.06
N GLY A 57 9.32 -4.54 16.83
CA GLY A 57 10.18 -5.57 16.23
C GLY A 57 10.02 -6.99 16.79
N GLU A 58 8.95 -7.26 17.55
CA GLU A 58 8.67 -8.60 18.05
C GLU A 58 8.00 -9.47 16.97
N GLU A 59 8.41 -10.73 16.89
CA GLU A 59 7.94 -11.65 15.86
C GLU A 59 6.48 -12.07 16.09
N ASP A 60 5.69 -12.10 15.01
CA ASP A 60 4.28 -12.50 15.02
C ASP A 60 3.36 -11.73 16.00
N ARG A 61 3.77 -10.52 16.39
CA ARG A 61 3.02 -9.62 17.28
C ARG A 61 2.24 -8.56 16.50
N SER A 62 1.09 -8.17 17.02
CA SER A 62 0.25 -7.07 16.52
C SER A 62 -0.69 -6.59 17.61
N ASP A 63 -0.89 -5.29 17.78
CA ASP A 63 -1.90 -4.76 18.71
C ASP A 63 -3.31 -5.26 18.36
N VAL A 64 -3.62 -5.36 17.06
CA VAL A 64 -4.89 -5.91 16.56
C VAL A 64 -5.06 -7.36 17.00
N LYS A 65 -4.00 -8.17 16.87
CA LYS A 65 -4.01 -9.57 17.30
C LYS A 65 -4.12 -9.71 18.82
N SER A 66 -3.44 -8.86 19.58
CA SER A 66 -3.52 -8.87 21.04
C SER A 66 -4.93 -8.57 21.55
N VAL A 67 -5.69 -7.74 20.86
CA VAL A 67 -7.06 -7.37 21.26
C VAL A 67 -8.11 -8.35 20.72
N THR A 68 -7.98 -8.77 19.45
CA THR A 68 -9.04 -9.52 18.75
C THR A 68 -8.78 -11.01 18.62
N GLY A 69 -7.55 -11.46 18.90
CA GLY A 69 -7.10 -12.84 18.67
C GLY A 69 -6.64 -13.14 17.23
N SER A 70 -6.71 -12.17 16.31
CA SER A 70 -6.31 -12.37 14.89
C SER A 70 -5.55 -11.17 14.31
N HIS A 71 -4.67 -11.43 13.34
CA HIS A 71 -4.04 -10.37 12.56
C HIS A 71 -5.08 -9.68 11.65
N PRO A 72 -4.87 -8.39 11.28
CA PRO A 72 -5.74 -7.74 10.30
C PRO A 72 -5.67 -8.47 8.94
N ALA A 73 -6.77 -8.46 8.17
CA ALA A 73 -6.78 -9.06 6.84
C ALA A 73 -5.82 -8.34 5.88
N VAL A 74 -5.72 -7.01 6.02
CA VAL A 74 -4.80 -6.16 5.24
C VAL A 74 -3.74 -5.55 6.16
N ILE A 75 -2.47 -5.66 5.79
CA ILE A 75 -1.40 -4.86 6.41
C ILE A 75 -0.92 -3.85 5.39
N GLY A 76 -0.86 -2.59 5.82
CA GLY A 76 -0.21 -1.54 5.08
C GLY A 76 1.23 -1.34 5.52
N ILE A 77 2.14 -1.19 4.57
CA ILE A 77 3.54 -0.84 4.80
C ILE A 77 3.89 0.47 4.11
N ASP A 78 5.03 1.07 4.46
CA ASP A 78 5.53 2.27 3.78
C ASP A 78 6.99 2.09 3.35
N VAL A 79 7.31 2.51 2.13
CA VAL A 79 8.68 2.42 1.59
C VAL A 79 9.47 3.73 1.69
N MET A 80 9.07 4.67 2.56
CA MET A 80 9.78 5.95 2.78
C MET A 80 11.28 5.78 3.06
N GLY A 81 11.66 4.71 3.76
CA GLY A 81 13.06 4.41 4.08
C GLY A 81 13.90 3.89 2.89
N PHE A 82 13.31 3.77 1.69
CA PHE A 82 14.03 3.32 0.50
C PHE A 82 14.84 4.42 -0.20
N SER A 83 14.70 5.68 0.26
CA SER A 83 15.36 6.84 -0.34
C SER A 83 15.76 7.87 0.72
N GLY A 84 16.68 8.79 0.38
CA GLY A 84 17.10 9.87 1.27
C GLY A 84 17.88 9.41 2.52
N GLN A 85 18.40 8.18 2.50
CA GLN A 85 19.16 7.57 3.59
C GLN A 85 20.46 6.93 3.03
N PRO A 86 21.49 6.73 3.88
CA PRO A 86 22.67 5.96 3.49
C PRO A 86 22.32 4.58 2.96
N ALA A 87 23.09 4.08 1.98
CA ALA A 87 22.79 2.83 1.27
C ALA A 87 22.63 1.61 2.19
N ASN A 88 23.42 1.53 3.26
CA ASN A 88 23.32 0.47 4.26
C ASN A 88 22.01 0.54 5.07
N THR A 89 21.50 1.74 5.36
CA THR A 89 20.19 1.95 6.01
C THR A 89 19.06 1.52 5.08
N VAL A 90 19.12 1.94 3.82
CA VAL A 90 18.15 1.53 2.79
C VAL A 90 18.10 0.01 2.65
N GLN A 91 19.27 -0.66 2.64
CA GLN A 91 19.34 -2.10 2.50
C GLN A 91 18.71 -2.83 3.69
N LYS A 92 19.00 -2.38 4.92
CA LYS A 92 18.38 -2.94 6.15
C LYS A 92 16.87 -2.78 6.13
N GLU A 93 16.37 -1.64 5.67
CA GLU A 93 14.94 -1.39 5.59
C GLU A 93 14.24 -2.28 4.56
N LYS A 94 14.88 -2.51 3.40
CA LYS A 94 14.40 -3.46 2.39
C LYS A 94 14.30 -4.88 2.94
N GLU A 95 15.30 -5.32 3.70
CA GLU A 95 15.32 -6.65 4.33
C GLU A 95 14.20 -6.77 5.39
N ARG A 96 14.04 -5.75 6.21
CA ARG A 96 12.99 -5.69 7.24
C ARG A 96 11.59 -5.76 6.62
N LEU A 97 11.28 -4.91 5.64
CA LEU A 97 9.98 -4.92 4.97
C LEU A 97 9.74 -6.19 4.17
N ARG A 98 10.78 -6.79 3.57
CA ARG A 98 10.65 -8.09 2.90
C ARG A 98 10.15 -9.15 3.87
N LYS A 99 10.71 -9.23 5.09
CA LYS A 99 10.25 -10.17 6.11
C LYS A 99 8.79 -9.91 6.49
N VAL A 100 8.41 -8.65 6.75
CA VAL A 100 7.01 -8.29 7.09
C VAL A 100 6.04 -8.74 6.00
N VAL A 101 6.35 -8.46 4.73
CA VAL A 101 5.54 -8.84 3.57
C VAL A 101 5.43 -10.35 3.44
N GLN A 102 6.55 -11.07 3.54
CA GLN A 102 6.57 -12.53 3.44
C GLN A 102 5.78 -13.18 4.58
N ASP A 103 5.97 -12.73 5.81
CA ASP A 103 5.27 -13.27 6.98
C ASP A 103 3.76 -13.04 6.90
N HIS A 104 3.30 -11.88 6.39
CA HIS A 104 1.87 -11.61 6.20
C HIS A 104 1.26 -12.32 5.00
N TYR A 105 2.01 -12.44 3.90
CA TYR A 105 1.57 -13.22 2.74
C TYR A 105 1.44 -14.71 3.08
N ASN A 106 2.41 -15.28 3.80
CA ASN A 106 2.44 -16.70 4.17
C ASN A 106 1.27 -17.12 5.10
N ARG A 107 0.68 -16.17 5.83
CA ARG A 107 -0.54 -16.39 6.64
C ARG A 107 -1.84 -16.11 5.87
N GLY A 108 -1.78 -15.82 4.57
CA GLY A 108 -2.94 -15.55 3.71
C GLY A 108 -3.43 -14.10 3.75
N GLY A 109 -2.64 -13.17 4.29
CA GLY A 109 -2.97 -11.76 4.39
C GLY A 109 -2.69 -10.97 3.12
N VAL A 110 -3.36 -9.83 2.97
CA VAL A 110 -3.18 -8.88 1.86
C VAL A 110 -2.21 -7.78 2.26
N ILE A 111 -1.29 -7.41 1.36
CA ILE A 111 -0.38 -6.28 1.53
C ILE A 111 -0.86 -5.10 0.69
N THR A 112 -0.85 -3.92 1.29
CA THR A 112 -0.91 -2.63 0.57
C THR A 112 0.35 -1.82 0.86
N VAL A 113 0.79 -1.02 -0.10
CA VAL A 113 2.05 -0.27 -0.01
C VAL A 113 1.78 1.20 -0.22
N ALA A 114 2.23 2.03 0.73
CA ALA A 114 2.31 3.47 0.60
C ALA A 114 3.76 3.91 0.38
N TRP A 115 3.94 5.13 -0.09
CA TRP A 115 5.26 5.75 -0.17
C TRP A 115 5.18 7.23 0.19
N HIS A 116 5.62 7.55 1.41
CA HIS A 116 5.91 8.92 1.78
C HIS A 116 7.27 9.36 1.20
N PHE A 117 7.27 9.64 -0.10
CA PHE A 117 8.47 10.01 -0.85
C PHE A 117 8.99 11.39 -0.40
N ASN A 118 10.27 11.46 -0.04
CA ASN A 118 10.90 12.73 0.34
C ASN A 118 10.91 13.68 -0.84
N ASN A 119 10.64 14.97 -0.59
CA ASN A 119 10.70 15.99 -1.63
C ASN A 119 12.15 16.12 -2.14
N PRO A 120 12.46 15.75 -3.39
CA PRO A 120 13.84 15.68 -3.85
C PRO A 120 14.43 17.05 -4.22
N VAL A 121 13.59 18.09 -4.33
CA VAL A 121 14.01 19.44 -4.78
C VAL A 121 14.11 20.47 -3.66
N SER A 122 13.86 20.06 -2.41
CA SER A 122 13.94 20.94 -1.24
C SER A 122 14.39 20.21 0.02
N ALA A 123 14.93 20.97 0.98
CA ALA A 123 15.22 20.44 2.30
C ALA A 123 13.93 20.00 3.03
N GLY A 124 14.07 19.07 3.99
CA GLY A 124 12.96 18.55 4.79
C GLY A 124 12.73 17.07 4.54
N GLY A 125 11.46 16.69 4.31
CA GLY A 125 11.04 15.32 4.04
C GLY A 125 9.78 15.31 3.19
N PHE A 126 8.94 14.28 3.34
CA PHE A 126 7.68 14.18 2.59
C PHE A 126 6.62 15.22 3.00
N TYR A 127 6.60 15.65 4.27
CA TYR A 127 5.65 16.65 4.74
C TYR A 127 5.96 18.02 4.17
N TRP A 128 4.90 18.71 3.75
CA TRP A 128 4.99 20.10 3.35
C TRP A 128 5.36 21.00 4.54
N LYS A 129 6.32 21.89 4.33
CA LYS A 129 6.78 22.91 5.27
C LYS A 129 6.96 24.22 4.52
N ASP A 130 6.11 25.20 4.78
CA ASP A 130 6.04 26.46 4.01
C ASP A 130 7.39 27.20 3.90
N SER A 131 8.26 27.08 4.89
CA SER A 131 9.56 27.74 4.91
C SER A 131 10.62 27.11 4.01
N VAL A 132 10.46 25.84 3.62
CA VAL A 132 11.52 25.09 2.91
C VAL A 132 11.02 24.32 1.69
N SER A 133 9.76 23.89 1.65
CA SER A 133 9.23 23.03 0.60
C SER A 133 9.10 23.74 -0.74
N LYS A 134 9.40 23.03 -1.82
CA LYS A 134 9.15 23.47 -3.21
C LYS A 134 8.12 22.56 -3.89
N PRO A 135 7.32 23.08 -4.84
CA PRO A 135 6.39 22.28 -5.63
C PRO A 135 7.16 21.33 -6.57
N ALA A 136 7.35 20.09 -6.15
CA ALA A 136 8.30 19.14 -6.75
C ALA A 136 7.86 18.55 -8.10
N VAL A 137 6.56 18.38 -8.32
CA VAL A 137 6.04 17.54 -9.43
C VAL A 137 6.58 17.96 -10.79
N LYS A 138 6.62 19.27 -11.10
CA LYS A 138 7.10 19.77 -12.40
C LYS A 138 8.60 19.48 -12.66
N TYR A 139 9.36 19.18 -11.61
CA TYR A 139 10.79 18.93 -11.69
C TYR A 139 11.13 17.44 -11.82
N ILE A 140 10.23 16.54 -11.39
CA ILE A 140 10.51 15.08 -11.34
C ILE A 140 9.86 14.28 -12.48
N ILE A 141 8.93 14.90 -13.22
CA ILE A 141 8.35 14.29 -14.43
C ILE A 141 9.37 14.27 -15.59
N PRO A 142 9.17 13.46 -16.64
CA PRO A 142 10.05 13.44 -17.81
C PRO A 142 10.31 14.85 -18.39
N GLY A 143 11.60 15.18 -18.54
CA GLY A 143 12.05 16.51 -19.00
C GLY A 143 12.22 17.55 -17.88
N GLY A 144 11.87 17.22 -16.63
CA GLY A 144 12.15 18.05 -15.46
C GLY A 144 13.62 17.97 -15.02
N GLU A 145 14.10 19.02 -14.34
CA GLU A 145 15.51 19.14 -13.94
C GLU A 145 15.97 18.12 -12.87
N ALA A 146 15.03 17.48 -12.19
CA ALA A 146 15.25 16.50 -11.12
C ALA A 146 14.56 15.15 -11.45
N HIS A 147 14.52 14.79 -12.75
CA HIS A 147 13.91 13.56 -13.22
C HIS A 147 14.72 12.30 -12.86
N ASP A 148 16.05 12.40 -12.92
CA ASP A 148 17.01 11.31 -12.63
C ASP A 148 17.50 11.36 -11.17
#